data_AF-A0A106W667-F1
#
_entry.id   AF-A0A106W667-F1
#
_cell.length_a   1.000
_cell.length_b   1.000
_cell.length_c   1.000
_cell.angle_alpha   90.00
_cell.angle_beta   90.00
_cell.angle_gamma   90.00
#
_symmetry.space_group_name_H-M   'P 1'
#
loop_
_entity.id
_entity.type
_entity.pdbx_description
1 polymer ?
#
loop_
_entity_poly.entity_id
_entity_poly.type
_entity_poly.pdbx_seq_one_letter_code
_entity_poly.pdbx_strand_id
1 'polypeptide(L)'
;MERFKPGMGCCRVWREQVELCCEHGQQLACATTALAYRFDSAPDQVSRFLSDLISTFPDRLAVFLAEAGRAGKVNVFIGVAARSCAALPTKAERHAFRDQIVGQLCAADLSAFDDQMSAEWRRLRGK
;
A
#
# COMPACT_ATOMS: atom_id res chain seq x y z
N MET A 1 -3.18 17.80 8.16
CA MET A 1 -2.61 17.14 6.98
C MET A 1 -1.81 15.94 7.47
N GLU A 2 -2.33 14.73 7.28
CA GLU A 2 -1.62 13.49 7.61
C GLU A 2 -0.62 13.19 6.49
N ARG A 3 0.63 12.95 6.84
CA ARG A 3 1.71 12.67 5.88
C ARG A 3 2.26 11.27 6.13
N PHE A 4 2.06 10.35 5.18
CA PHE A 4 2.73 9.06 5.18
C PHE A 4 3.87 9.10 4.17
N LYS A 5 5.10 8.88 4.64
CA LYS A 5 6.28 8.77 3.79
C LYS A 5 7.35 7.88 4.44
N PRO A 6 8.26 7.28 3.68
CA PRO A 6 9.38 6.53 4.23
C PRO A 6 10.16 7.35 5.27
N GLY A 7 10.50 6.72 6.40
CA GLY A 7 11.30 7.31 7.46
C GLY A 7 10.62 8.39 8.30
N MET A 8 9.30 8.56 8.21
CA MET A 8 8.59 9.51 9.08
C MET A 8 8.62 9.08 10.57
N GLY A 9 8.72 10.05 11.48
CA GLY A 9 8.50 9.79 12.91
C GLY A 9 7.01 9.75 13.31
N CYS A 10 6.14 10.46 12.58
CA CYS A 10 4.69 10.45 12.81
C CYS A 10 3.94 10.93 11.56
N CYS A 11 2.70 10.48 11.38
CA CYS A 11 1.82 11.02 10.35
C CYS A 11 1.44 12.50 10.58
N ARG A 12 1.54 12.97 11.83
CA ARG A 12 1.34 14.37 12.22
C ARG A 12 2.69 15.05 12.44
N VAL A 13 3.08 15.91 11.50
CA VAL A 13 4.39 16.61 11.52
C VAL A 13 4.61 17.41 12.81
N TRP A 14 3.57 18.02 13.38
CA TRP A 14 3.73 18.77 14.64
C TRP A 14 4.15 17.88 15.81
N ARG A 15 3.72 16.60 15.84
CA ARG A 15 4.13 15.66 16.90
C ARG A 15 5.60 15.28 16.78
N GLU A 16 6.08 15.18 15.53
CA GLU A 16 7.49 14.95 15.23
C GLU A 16 8.37 16.12 15.69
N GLN A 17 7.87 17.36 15.54
CA GLN A 17 8.58 18.58 15.97
C GLN A 17 8.73 18.72 17.50
N VAL A 18 7.88 18.06 18.28
CA VAL A 18 7.91 18.10 19.75
C VAL A 18 8.29 16.74 20.37
N GLU A 19 8.90 15.85 19.58
CA GLU A 19 9.39 14.54 20.01
C GLU A 19 8.30 13.61 20.60
N LEU A 20 7.05 13.82 20.22
CA LEU A 20 5.90 13.00 20.60
C LEU A 20 5.48 12.03 19.49
N CYS A 21 6.48 11.51 18.76
CA CYS A 21 6.30 10.53 17.69
C CYS A 21 5.55 9.30 18.20
N CYS A 22 4.60 8.82 17.40
CA CYS A 22 3.91 7.58 17.69
C CYS A 22 4.83 6.40 17.38
N GLU A 23 4.72 5.31 18.13
CA GLU A 23 5.40 4.07 17.78
C GLU A 23 4.88 3.50 16.46
N HIS A 24 5.66 2.62 15.84
CA HIS A 24 5.36 2.06 14.52
C HIS A 24 3.96 1.41 14.44
N GLY A 25 3.55 0.68 15.47
CA GLY A 25 2.20 0.08 15.52
C GLY A 25 1.07 1.11 15.55
N GLN A 26 1.26 2.22 16.27
CA GLN A 26 0.29 3.33 16.31
C GLN A 26 0.25 4.09 14.99
N GLN A 27 1.40 4.27 14.32
CA GLN A 27 1.45 4.85 12.97
C GLN A 27 0.66 4.00 11.98
N LEU A 28 0.79 2.68 12.05
CA LEU A 28 0.03 1.75 11.22
C LEU A 28 -1.47 1.81 11.50
N ALA A 29 -1.88 1.91 12.77
CA ALA A 29 -3.29 2.10 13.13
C ALA A 29 -3.87 3.43 12.61
N CYS A 30 -3.08 4.51 12.63
CA CYS A 30 -3.47 5.76 11.98
C CYS A 30 -3.61 5.59 10.46
N ALA A 31 -2.67 4.88 9.81
CA ALA A 31 -2.73 4.61 8.39
C ALA A 31 -3.99 3.83 7.98
N THR A 32 -4.34 2.77 8.72
CA THR A 32 -5.54 1.96 8.42
C THR A 32 -6.83 2.76 8.62
N THR A 33 -6.91 3.54 9.70
CA THR A 33 -8.06 4.41 9.96
C THR A 33 -8.22 5.47 8.86
N ALA A 34 -7.12 6.09 8.46
CA ALA A 34 -7.08 7.10 7.41
C ALA A 34 -7.39 6.51 6.02
N LEU A 35 -7.05 5.23 5.80
CA LEU A 35 -7.36 4.49 4.57
C LEU A 35 -8.86 4.15 4.51
N ALA A 36 -9.42 3.60 5.58
CA ALA A 36 -10.85 3.29 5.68
C ALA A 36 -11.70 4.54 5.42
N TYR A 37 -11.37 5.66 6.07
CA TYR A 37 -12.04 6.93 5.83
C TYR A 37 -12.01 7.37 4.36
N ARG A 38 -10.88 7.17 3.67
CA ARG A 38 -10.74 7.56 2.25
C ARG A 38 -11.52 6.64 1.31
N PHE A 39 -11.60 5.35 1.62
CA PHE A 39 -12.46 4.45 0.85
C PHE A 39 -13.92 4.91 0.86
N ASP A 40 -14.38 5.44 2.00
CA ASP A 40 -15.77 5.89 2.16
C ASP A 40 -16.00 7.33 1.64
N SER A 41 -15.07 8.24 1.92
CA SER A 41 -15.32 9.68 1.80
C SER A 41 -14.51 10.39 0.72
N ALA A 42 -13.46 9.76 0.17
CA ALA A 42 -12.56 10.41 -0.79
C ALA A 42 -11.93 9.40 -1.77
N PRO A 43 -12.75 8.69 -2.57
CA PRO A 43 -12.28 7.59 -3.42
C PRO A 43 -11.20 8.03 -4.43
N ASP A 44 -11.28 9.26 -4.93
CA ASP A 44 -10.30 9.82 -5.88
C ASP A 44 -8.88 9.94 -5.28
N GLN A 45 -8.77 10.01 -3.95
CA GLN A 45 -7.50 10.14 -3.25
C GLN A 45 -6.91 8.78 -2.83
N VAL A 46 -7.71 7.72 -2.86
CA VAL A 46 -7.33 6.39 -2.33
C VAL A 46 -6.11 5.83 -3.05
N SER A 47 -6.05 5.90 -4.38
CA SER A 47 -4.95 5.31 -5.15
C SER A 47 -3.60 5.91 -4.79
N ARG A 48 -3.55 7.25 -4.69
CA ARG A 48 -2.33 7.96 -4.29
C ARG A 48 -1.97 7.64 -2.85
N PHE A 49 -2.96 7.67 -1.96
CA PHE A 49 -2.75 7.42 -0.54
C PHE A 49 -2.25 5.99 -0.28
N LEU A 50 -2.81 4.98 -0.93
CA LEU A 50 -2.31 3.60 -0.88
C LEU A 50 -0.87 3.49 -1.34
N SER A 51 -0.47 4.23 -2.39
CA SER A 51 0.93 4.24 -2.85
C SER A 51 1.87 4.80 -1.78
N ASP A 52 1.45 5.86 -1.09
CA ASP A 52 2.19 6.43 0.03
C ASP A 52 2.29 5.44 1.20
N LEU A 53 1.19 4.74 1.52
CA LEU A 53 1.16 3.72 2.58
C LEU A 53 2.06 2.52 2.27
N ILE A 54 1.99 1.96 1.06
CA ILE A 54 2.84 0.83 0.65
C ILE A 54 4.32 1.21 0.71
N SER A 55 4.65 2.44 0.30
CA SER A 55 6.03 2.94 0.39
C SER A 55 6.49 3.16 1.84
N THR A 56 5.57 3.56 2.71
CA THR A 56 5.85 3.83 4.13
C THR A 56 5.95 2.55 4.97
N PHE A 57 5.13 1.54 4.64
CA PHE A 57 5.03 0.27 5.37
C PHE A 57 5.14 -0.93 4.40
N PRO A 58 6.34 -1.15 3.80
CA PRO A 58 6.51 -2.14 2.74
C PRO A 58 6.37 -3.60 3.18
N ASP A 59 6.29 -3.87 4.49
CA ASP A 59 6.13 -5.19 5.10
C ASP A 59 4.74 -5.40 5.74
N ARG A 60 3.79 -4.51 5.43
CA ARG A 60 2.42 -4.52 6.01
C ARG A 60 1.31 -4.52 4.96
N LEU A 61 1.58 -5.04 3.76
CA LEU A 61 0.60 -5.07 2.66
C LEU A 61 -0.69 -5.80 3.04
N ALA A 62 -0.56 -6.91 3.79
CA ALA A 62 -1.68 -7.70 4.31
C ALA A 62 -2.71 -6.83 5.06
N VAL A 63 -2.25 -5.84 5.81
CA VAL A 63 -3.11 -4.95 6.59
C VAL A 63 -3.94 -4.06 5.67
N PHE A 64 -3.34 -3.49 4.63
CA PHE A 64 -4.06 -2.65 3.66
C PHE A 64 -4.97 -3.46 2.75
N LEU A 65 -4.59 -4.71 2.42
CA LEU A 65 -5.45 -5.64 1.70
C LEU A 65 -6.70 -5.98 2.52
N ALA A 66 -6.56 -6.27 3.82
CA ALA A 66 -7.69 -6.56 4.70
C ALA A 66 -8.68 -5.38 4.76
N GLU A 67 -8.17 -4.14 4.87
CA GLU A 67 -9.02 -2.94 4.83
C GLU A 67 -9.70 -2.74 3.46
N ALA A 68 -8.99 -2.98 2.36
CA ALA A 68 -9.59 -2.96 1.03
C ALA A 68 -10.68 -4.03 0.86
N GLY A 69 -10.49 -5.22 1.47
CA GLY A 69 -11.49 -6.28 1.53
C GLY A 69 -12.74 -5.85 2.27
N ARG A 70 -12.59 -5.26 3.46
CA ARG A 70 -13.72 -4.73 4.26
C ARG A 70 -14.52 -3.67 3.52
N ALA A 71 -13.85 -2.81 2.76
CA ALA A 71 -14.49 -1.76 1.95
C ALA A 71 -15.04 -2.24 0.60
N GLY A 72 -14.81 -3.51 0.22
CA GLY A 72 -15.16 -4.01 -1.12
C GLY A 72 -14.37 -3.34 -2.26
N LYS A 73 -13.14 -2.89 -1.98
CA LYS A 73 -12.24 -2.14 -2.89
C LYS A 73 -10.94 -2.89 -3.19
N VAL A 74 -10.97 -4.23 -3.14
CA VAL A 74 -9.80 -5.10 -3.41
C VAL A 74 -9.17 -4.81 -4.78
N ASN A 75 -10.00 -4.54 -5.80
CA ASN A 75 -9.53 -4.17 -7.13
C ASN A 75 -8.67 -2.90 -7.16
N VAL A 76 -8.99 -1.89 -6.34
CA VAL A 76 -8.20 -0.66 -6.20
C VAL A 76 -6.85 -0.98 -5.57
N PHE A 77 -6.85 -1.79 -4.50
CA PHE A 77 -5.62 -2.24 -3.85
C PHE A 77 -4.72 -3.00 -4.84
N ILE A 78 -5.26 -3.97 -5.58
CA ILE A 78 -4.51 -4.76 -6.58
C ILE A 78 -3.81 -3.84 -7.56
N GLY A 79 -4.51 -2.84 -8.10
CA GLY A 79 -3.92 -1.93 -9.09
C GLY A 79 -2.78 -1.10 -8.54
N VAL A 80 -2.89 -0.60 -7.30
CA VAL A 80 -1.78 0.14 -6.67
C VAL A 80 -0.62 -0.80 -6.33
N ALA A 81 -0.92 -1.95 -5.70
CA ALA A 81 0.07 -2.92 -5.28
C ALA A 81 0.87 -3.49 -6.46
N ALA A 82 0.20 -3.79 -7.59
CA ALA A 82 0.84 -4.27 -8.80
C ALA A 82 1.85 -3.24 -9.35
N ARG A 83 1.50 -1.94 -9.34
CA ARG A 83 2.41 -0.87 -9.77
C ARG A 83 3.60 -0.71 -8.83
N SER A 84 3.35 -0.72 -7.52
CA SER A 84 4.42 -0.67 -6.52
C SER A 84 5.37 -1.86 -6.63
N CYS A 85 4.84 -3.08 -6.82
CA CYS A 85 5.64 -4.28 -7.02
C CYS A 85 6.47 -4.21 -8.30
N ALA A 86 5.87 -3.83 -9.43
CA ALA A 86 6.57 -3.72 -10.71
C ALA A 86 7.75 -2.74 -10.68
N ALA A 87 7.68 -1.70 -9.84
CA ALA A 87 8.75 -0.70 -9.67
C ALA A 87 9.95 -1.22 -8.87
N LEU A 88 9.82 -2.31 -8.10
CA LEU A 88 10.93 -2.87 -7.32
C LEU A 88 12.03 -3.39 -8.24
N PRO A 89 13.31 -3.14 -7.93
CA PRO A 89 14.41 -3.42 -8.86
C PRO A 89 14.66 -4.91 -9.04
N THR A 90 14.67 -5.69 -7.96
CA THR A 90 15.07 -7.10 -8.01
C THR A 90 13.90 -8.06 -8.06
N LYS A 91 14.14 -9.25 -8.64
CA LYS A 91 13.16 -10.35 -8.62
C LYS A 91 12.83 -10.79 -7.19
N ALA A 92 13.82 -10.81 -6.31
CA ALA A 92 13.66 -11.20 -4.91
C ALA A 92 12.71 -10.24 -4.16
N GLU A 93 12.88 -8.93 -4.31
CA GLU A 93 11.97 -7.94 -3.69
C GLU A 93 10.54 -8.08 -4.22
N ARG A 94 10.36 -8.32 -5.53
CA ARG A 94 9.03 -8.55 -6.12
C ARG A 94 8.36 -9.81 -5.58
N HIS A 95 9.11 -10.89 -5.40
CA HIS A 95 8.60 -12.11 -4.79
C HIS A 95 8.22 -11.87 -3.32
N ALA A 96 9.10 -11.25 -2.52
CA ALA A 96 8.82 -10.95 -1.12
C ALA A 96 7.59 -10.02 -0.95
N PHE A 97 7.39 -9.08 -1.87
CA PHE A 97 6.19 -8.24 -1.93
C PHE A 97 4.94 -9.09 -2.17
N ARG A 98 4.97 -9.95 -3.20
CA ARG A 98 3.84 -10.82 -3.59
C ARG A 98 3.48 -11.83 -2.50
N ASP A 99 4.47 -12.40 -1.83
CA ASP A 99 4.28 -13.42 -0.80
C ASP A 99 3.48 -12.91 0.41
N GLN A 100 3.48 -11.59 0.66
CA GLN A 100 2.64 -10.99 1.71
C GLN A 100 1.13 -11.09 1.44
N ILE A 101 0.71 -11.22 0.16
CA ILE A 101 -0.70 -11.15 -0.24
C ILE A 101 -1.22 -12.41 -0.93
N VAL A 102 -0.34 -13.29 -1.41
CA VAL A 102 -0.71 -14.49 -2.20
C VAL A 102 -1.73 -15.40 -1.50
N GLY A 103 -1.61 -15.59 -0.18
CA GLY A 103 -2.51 -16.46 0.61
C GLY A 103 -3.83 -15.81 1.01
N GLN A 104 -4.02 -14.52 0.72
CA GLN A 104 -5.20 -13.75 1.11
C GLN A 104 -6.09 -13.38 -0.07
N LEU A 105 -5.57 -13.45 -1.29
CA LEU A 105 -6.32 -13.20 -2.51
C LEU A 105 -6.99 -14.48 -3.01
N CYS A 106 -8.18 -14.34 -3.60
CA CYS A 106 -8.75 -15.44 -4.39
C CYS A 106 -7.94 -15.62 -5.69
N ALA A 107 -8.12 -16.76 -6.36
CA ALA A 107 -7.37 -17.07 -7.58
C ALA A 107 -7.54 -16.01 -8.69
N ALA A 108 -8.75 -15.45 -8.83
CA ALA A 108 -9.04 -14.42 -9.83
C ALA A 108 -8.31 -13.09 -9.52
N ASP A 109 -8.34 -12.66 -8.26
CA ASP A 109 -7.66 -11.45 -7.80
C ASP A 109 -6.14 -11.57 -7.91
N LEU A 110 -5.59 -12.74 -7.56
CA LEU A 110 -4.16 -13.01 -7.70
C LEU A 110 -3.73 -12.98 -9.17
N SER A 111 -4.51 -13.57 -10.07
CA SER A 111 -4.27 -13.48 -11.51
C SER A 111 -4.29 -12.03 -12.00
N ALA A 112 -5.28 -11.24 -11.58
CA ALA A 112 -5.38 -9.84 -11.93
C ALA A 112 -4.18 -9.01 -11.44
N PHE A 113 -3.67 -9.33 -10.25
CA PHE A 113 -2.43 -8.73 -9.74
C PHE A 113 -1.23 -9.09 -10.62
N ASP A 114 -1.02 -10.37 -10.92
CA ASP A 114 0.13 -10.84 -11.70
C ASP A 114 0.13 -10.26 -13.13
N ASP A 115 -1.05 -10.15 -13.75
CA ASP A 115 -1.23 -9.55 -15.08
C ASP A 115 -0.89 -8.06 -15.08
N GLN A 116 -1.43 -7.30 -14.12
CA GLN A 116 -1.18 -5.85 -14.01
C GLN A 116 0.28 -5.56 -13.66
N MET A 117 0.88 -6.35 -12.76
CA MET A 117 2.29 -6.21 -12.38
C MET A 117 3.19 -6.48 -13.59
N SER A 118 2.92 -7.55 -14.35
CA SER A 118 3.67 -7.89 -15.56
C SER A 118 3.56 -6.82 -16.64
N ALA A 119 2.36 -6.28 -16.87
CA ALA A 119 2.13 -5.19 -17.81
C ALA A 119 2.90 -3.92 -17.41
N GLU A 120 2.83 -3.53 -16.13
CA GLU A 120 3.55 -2.36 -15.63
C GLU A 120 5.06 -2.56 -15.67
N TRP A 121 5.56 -3.74 -15.31
CA TRP A 121 6.99 -4.05 -15.37
C TRP A 121 7.54 -3.90 -16.79
N ARG A 122 6.81 -4.41 -17.79
CA ARG A 122 7.14 -4.20 -19.21
C ARG A 122 7.10 -2.72 -19.57
N ARG A 123 6.10 -1.95 -19.11
CA ARG A 123 6.02 -0.49 -19.37
C ARG A 123 7.23 0.26 -18.79
N LEU A 124 7.70 -0.13 -17.60
CA LEU A 124 8.83 0.51 -16.91
C LEU A 124 10.20 0.13 -17.50
N ARG A 125 10.31 -0.97 -18.25
CA ARG A 125 11.57 -1.51 -18.78
C ARG A 125 11.61 -1.68 -20.30
N GLY A 126 10.50 -1.47 -20.99
CA GLY A 126 10.38 -1.52 -22.46
C GLY A 126 10.91 -0.26 -23.14
N LYS A 127 11.99 0.32 -22.63
CA LYS A 127 12.79 1.33 -23.32
C LYS A 127 14.09 0.70 -23.78
#